data_AF-A0A522AN95-F1
#
_entry.id   AF-A0A522AN95-F1
#
_cell.length_a   1.000
_cell.length_b   1.000
_cell.length_c   1.000
_cell.angle_alpha   90.00
_cell.angle_beta   90.00
_cell.angle_gamma   90.00
#
_symmetry.space_group_name_H-M   'P 1'
#
loop_
_entity.id
_entity.type
_entity.pdbx_description
1 polymer ?
#
loop_
_entity_poly.entity_id
_entity_poly.type
_entity_poly.pdbx_seq_one_letter_code
_entity_poly.pdbx_strand_id
1 'polypeptide(L)'
;MRIKVRWTAMTAAFPSLRLRDPDPELLSLPWELPLEQWAADNLAFKDLPVGPSRHLVRFLETERGLVALKEEPAEIADREYAILRHLEDEGLPAVIPMGVSASPDGYDAILVTRYLPNSLQYRRLLSRVPPGPGYLRDQLLDAMASLLVELHRGGVYWGDCSLANTLFRRDGDKVQAYLVDAETGEQHPSLSDGQRAYDLDVLVENVAFGLADLAAHQDRADLFDDALAAAETVRDRYRVLWDELTAEPEVGGDERFAMAQRVRRLNDLGFAVDEIQLIPGEGGGVRMKVAVTNRRFHANELERLTGRRALEGQARLLLNDLREYGAWLERAEGHPLTLVEAGERWNREVLRPALEQLRSVTGRSGDTIQAYCDVLETKWLRSERAGRDVGLRAALDAYLDVMLPEANQPAAIEP
;
A
#
# COMPACT_ATOMS: atom_id res chain seq x y z
N MET A 1 -25.24 -40.47 39.21
CA MET A 1 -26.28 -39.53 38.75
C MET A 1 -25.58 -38.39 38.03
N ARG A 2 -25.43 -38.49 36.70
CA ARG A 2 -24.75 -37.48 35.87
C ARG A 2 -25.76 -36.38 35.55
N ILE A 3 -25.52 -35.17 36.04
CA ILE A 3 -26.30 -33.99 35.67
C ILE A 3 -25.90 -33.64 34.24
N LYS A 4 -26.77 -33.99 33.28
CA LYS A 4 -26.73 -33.43 31.93
C LYS A 4 -27.20 -31.98 32.06
N VAL A 5 -26.26 -31.04 32.12
CA VAL A 5 -26.57 -29.64 31.83
C VAL A 5 -26.88 -29.58 30.33
N ARG A 6 -28.18 -29.56 30.00
CA ARG A 6 -28.65 -29.16 28.68
C ARG A 6 -28.38 -27.66 28.59
N TRP A 7 -27.35 -27.27 27.85
CA TRP A 7 -27.28 -25.94 27.29
C TRP A 7 -28.46 -25.84 26.31
N THR A 8 -29.55 -25.25 26.77
CA THR A 8 -30.60 -24.78 25.88
C THR A 8 -29.93 -23.76 24.98
N ALA A 9 -29.89 -24.01 23.67
CA ALA A 9 -29.50 -23.00 22.70
C ALA A 9 -30.42 -21.80 22.92
N MET A 10 -29.95 -20.79 23.64
CA MET A 10 -30.52 -19.45 23.54
C MET A 10 -30.32 -19.10 22.07
N THR A 11 -31.41 -18.95 21.33
CA THR A 11 -31.39 -18.31 20.02
C THR A 11 -30.76 -16.94 20.24
N ALA A 12 -29.47 -16.80 19.95
CA ALA A 12 -28.78 -15.53 20.01
C ALA A 12 -29.54 -14.57 19.10
N ALA A 13 -29.89 -13.39 19.63
CA ALA A 13 -30.55 -12.38 18.83
C ALA A 13 -29.61 -11.96 17.71
N PHE A 14 -30.17 -11.67 16.53
CA PHE A 14 -29.36 -11.27 15.39
C PHE A 14 -28.68 -9.92 15.70
N PRO A 15 -27.36 -9.76 15.45
CA PRO A 15 -26.65 -8.53 15.73
C PRO A 15 -27.08 -7.40 14.80
N SER A 16 -26.69 -6.17 15.13
CA SER A 16 -26.71 -5.11 14.12
C SER A 16 -25.60 -5.41 13.09
N LEU A 17 -25.90 -5.24 11.80
CA LEU A 17 -24.96 -5.54 10.72
C LEU A 17 -25.03 -4.44 9.66
N ARG A 18 -23.87 -3.86 9.33
CA ARG A 18 -23.69 -2.87 8.27
C ARG A 18 -22.68 -3.40 7.27
N LEU A 19 -23.12 -3.66 6.03
CA LEU A 19 -22.27 -4.10 4.93
C LEU A 19 -22.34 -3.08 3.78
N ARG A 20 -21.21 -2.80 3.12
CA ARG A 20 -21.14 -1.89 1.96
C ARG A 20 -21.39 -2.57 0.63
N ASP A 21 -21.22 -3.89 0.60
CA ASP A 21 -21.51 -4.73 -0.54
C ASP A 21 -22.35 -5.89 0.02
N PRO A 22 -23.64 -6.01 -0.34
CA PRO A 22 -24.51 -7.07 0.18
C PRO A 22 -24.16 -8.40 -0.51
N ASP A 23 -22.91 -8.82 -0.34
CA ASP A 23 -22.40 -10.10 -0.78
C ASP A 23 -23.23 -11.20 -0.10
N PRO A 24 -24.00 -12.02 -0.85
CA PRO A 24 -24.84 -13.05 -0.27
C PRO A 24 -24.07 -14.01 0.64
N GLU A 25 -22.79 -14.25 0.32
CA GLU A 25 -21.91 -15.07 1.14
C GLU A 25 -21.66 -14.43 2.51
N LEU A 26 -21.31 -13.13 2.55
CA LEU A 26 -21.14 -12.39 3.81
C LEU A 26 -22.44 -12.29 4.62
N LEU A 27 -23.58 -12.11 3.96
CA LEU A 27 -24.89 -12.07 4.61
C LEU A 27 -25.29 -13.40 5.26
N SER A 28 -24.75 -14.52 4.75
CA SER A 28 -25.05 -15.87 5.23
C SER A 28 -24.17 -16.35 6.38
N LEU A 29 -23.19 -15.54 6.79
CA LEU A 29 -22.29 -15.88 7.89
C LEU A 29 -23.02 -15.90 9.24
N PRO A 30 -22.55 -16.69 10.22
CA PRO A 30 -23.20 -16.86 11.52
C PRO A 30 -22.90 -15.68 12.45
N TRP A 31 -23.33 -14.48 12.06
CA TRP A 31 -23.10 -13.22 12.79
C TRP A 31 -23.62 -13.25 14.24
N GLU A 32 -24.60 -14.09 14.53
CA GLU A 32 -25.13 -14.30 15.87
C GLU A 32 -24.17 -15.02 16.84
N LEU A 33 -23.03 -15.52 16.36
CA LEU A 33 -22.01 -16.21 17.14
C LEU A 33 -20.71 -15.40 17.24
N PRO A 34 -19.97 -15.49 18.36
CA PRO A 34 -18.58 -15.03 18.44
C PRO A 34 -17.72 -15.67 17.35
N LEU A 35 -16.74 -14.93 16.82
CA LEU A 35 -15.93 -15.35 15.67
C LEU A 35 -15.14 -16.63 15.94
N GLU A 36 -14.76 -16.88 17.20
CA GLU A 36 -14.11 -18.14 17.62
C GLU A 36 -15.01 -19.38 17.41
N GLN A 37 -16.34 -19.22 17.45
CA GLN A 37 -17.30 -20.32 17.36
C GLN A 37 -17.73 -20.61 15.91
N TRP A 38 -17.26 -19.83 14.94
CA TRP A 38 -17.58 -20.05 13.54
C TRP A 38 -16.92 -21.34 13.04
N ALA A 39 -17.74 -22.34 12.75
CA ALA A 39 -17.29 -23.68 12.37
C ALA A 39 -16.50 -23.67 11.05
N ALA A 40 -15.31 -24.25 11.06
CA ALA A 40 -14.45 -24.33 9.87
C ALA A 40 -14.98 -25.30 8.81
N ASP A 41 -15.79 -26.29 9.19
CA ASP A 41 -16.23 -27.36 8.28
C ASP A 41 -17.07 -26.85 7.09
N ASN A 42 -17.71 -25.68 7.22
CA ASN A 42 -18.58 -25.10 6.18
C ASN A 42 -18.09 -23.73 5.67
N LEU A 43 -16.99 -23.21 6.19
CA LEU A 43 -16.45 -21.89 5.88
C LEU A 43 -15.02 -22.03 5.39
N ALA A 44 -14.69 -21.39 4.27
CA ALA A 44 -13.38 -21.50 3.63
C ALA A 44 -12.32 -20.63 4.33
N PHE A 45 -12.07 -20.89 5.60
CA PHE A 45 -11.03 -20.19 6.35
C PHE A 45 -9.63 -20.48 5.79
N LYS A 46 -8.78 -19.46 5.81
CA LYS A 46 -7.37 -19.55 5.42
C LYS A 46 -6.49 -19.28 6.63
N ASP A 47 -5.56 -20.19 6.89
CA ASP A 47 -4.50 -19.95 7.85
C ASP A 47 -3.48 -19.04 7.19
N LEU A 48 -3.55 -17.76 7.56
CA LEU A 48 -2.57 -16.78 7.17
C LEU A 48 -1.59 -16.52 8.32
N PRO A 49 -0.30 -16.39 7.98
CA PRO A 49 0.75 -16.06 8.94
C PRO A 49 0.63 -14.59 9.33
N VAL A 50 -0.19 -14.34 10.33
CA VAL A 50 -0.39 -13.02 10.92
C VAL A 50 0.59 -12.75 12.05
N GLY A 51 0.99 -11.48 12.19
CA GLY A 51 1.70 -11.02 13.38
C GLY A 51 0.80 -11.13 14.62
N PRO A 52 1.38 -10.96 15.83
CA PRO A 52 0.59 -10.97 17.05
C PRO A 52 -0.47 -9.87 16.99
N SER A 53 -1.74 -10.24 17.16
CA SER A 53 -2.85 -9.30 17.34
C SER A 53 -3.39 -9.44 18.76
N ARG A 54 -3.87 -8.33 19.32
CA ARG A 54 -4.59 -8.33 20.62
C ARG A 54 -5.99 -8.92 20.49
N HIS A 55 -6.55 -8.85 19.30
CA HIS A 55 -7.91 -9.24 18.96
C HIS A 55 -7.90 -10.52 18.10
N LEU A 56 -9.01 -11.25 18.10
CA LEU A 56 -9.13 -12.44 17.26
C LEU A 56 -9.29 -12.02 15.80
N VAL A 57 -8.37 -12.47 14.94
CA VAL A 57 -8.44 -12.25 13.49
C VAL A 57 -8.55 -13.58 12.76
N ARG A 58 -9.53 -13.70 11.87
CA ARG A 58 -9.69 -14.87 10.97
C ARG A 58 -9.81 -14.40 9.53
N PHE A 59 -9.31 -15.21 8.59
CA PHE A 59 -9.39 -14.91 7.16
C PHE A 59 -10.31 -15.88 6.45
N LEU A 60 -11.26 -15.35 5.70
CA LEU A 60 -12.27 -16.13 4.99
C LEU A 60 -12.15 -15.90 3.49
N GLU A 61 -11.96 -16.96 2.73
CA GLU A 61 -12.03 -16.90 1.26
C GLU A 61 -13.51 -16.81 0.84
N THR A 62 -13.86 -15.77 0.11
CA THR A 62 -15.18 -15.61 -0.51
C THR A 62 -15.07 -15.66 -2.04
N GLU A 63 -16.19 -15.73 -2.74
CA GLU A 63 -16.21 -15.62 -4.21
C GLU A 63 -15.58 -14.30 -4.71
N ARG A 64 -15.61 -13.24 -3.89
CA ARG A 64 -15.06 -11.91 -4.20
C ARG A 64 -13.62 -11.74 -3.74
N GLY A 65 -13.04 -12.76 -3.13
CA GLY A 65 -11.66 -12.81 -2.65
C GLY A 65 -11.58 -12.94 -1.14
N LEU A 66 -10.36 -12.82 -0.63
CA LEU A 66 -10.07 -13.01 0.79
C LEU A 66 -10.52 -11.79 1.60
N VAL A 67 -11.16 -12.03 2.75
CA VAL A 67 -11.53 -11.00 3.74
C VAL A 67 -10.90 -11.30 5.10
N ALA A 68 -10.63 -10.25 5.88
CA ALA A 68 -10.21 -10.37 7.27
C ALA A 68 -11.39 -10.00 8.18
N LEU A 69 -11.62 -10.84 9.19
CA LEU A 69 -12.63 -10.69 10.22
C LEU A 69 -11.89 -10.43 11.54
N LYS A 70 -12.09 -9.27 12.15
CA LYS A 70 -11.48 -8.87 13.43
C LYS A 70 -12.60 -8.74 14.46
N GLU A 71 -12.55 -9.54 15.54
CA GLU A 71 -13.48 -9.44 16.66
C GLU A 71 -12.89 -8.60 17.79
N GLU A 72 -13.56 -7.51 18.15
CA GLU A 72 -13.08 -6.51 19.12
C GLU A 72 -14.26 -5.77 19.78
N PRO A 73 -14.02 -4.95 20.83
CA PRO A 73 -15.09 -4.19 21.48
C PRO A 73 -15.84 -3.27 20.50
N ALA A 74 -17.16 -3.19 20.62
CA ALA A 74 -18.02 -2.50 19.65
C ALA A 74 -17.69 -1.02 19.44
N GLU A 75 -17.35 -0.29 20.52
CA GLU A 75 -16.95 1.11 20.42
C GLU A 75 -15.64 1.30 19.63
N ILE A 76 -14.73 0.32 19.70
CA ILE A 76 -13.47 0.32 18.97
C ILE A 76 -13.73 0.02 17.50
N ALA A 77 -14.46 -1.06 17.21
CA ALA A 77 -14.79 -1.46 15.84
C ALA A 77 -15.53 -0.36 15.07
N ASP A 78 -16.47 0.32 15.71
CA ASP A 78 -17.23 1.41 15.08
C ASP A 78 -16.33 2.61 14.75
N ARG A 79 -15.37 2.94 15.62
CA ARG A 79 -14.39 4.01 15.39
C ARG A 79 -13.40 3.63 14.30
N GLU A 80 -12.84 2.43 14.36
CA GLU A 80 -11.92 1.91 13.37
C GLU A 80 -12.60 1.86 11.99
N TYR A 81 -13.83 1.35 11.91
CA TYR A 81 -14.62 1.36 10.69
C TYR A 81 -14.80 2.78 10.12
N ALA A 82 -15.12 3.77 10.97
CA ALA A 82 -15.29 5.15 10.54
C ALA A 82 -13.99 5.76 9.98
N ILE A 83 -12.84 5.48 10.61
CA ILE A 83 -11.53 5.96 10.15
C ILE A 83 -11.16 5.29 8.83
N LEU A 84 -11.27 3.97 8.73
CA LEU A 84 -10.98 3.25 7.49
C LEU A 84 -11.88 3.70 6.33
N ARG A 85 -13.14 4.08 6.63
CA ARG A 85 -14.05 4.67 5.63
C ARG A 85 -13.58 6.03 5.15
N HIS A 86 -13.16 6.89 6.06
CA HIS A 86 -12.57 8.18 5.73
C HIS A 86 -11.31 8.02 4.85
N LEU A 87 -10.40 7.12 5.25
CA LEU A 87 -9.18 6.84 4.49
C LEU A 87 -9.48 6.34 3.07
N GLU A 88 -10.46 5.46 2.92
CA GLU A 88 -10.89 4.99 1.60
C GLU A 88 -11.49 6.11 0.74
N ASP A 89 -12.35 6.95 1.32
CA ASP A 89 -13.00 8.05 0.60
C ASP A 89 -11.97 9.10 0.13
N GLU A 90 -10.92 9.34 0.92
CA GLU A 90 -9.77 10.18 0.55
C GLU A 90 -8.76 9.47 -0.38
N GLY A 91 -8.91 8.15 -0.60
CA GLY A 91 -8.02 7.34 -1.42
C GLY A 91 -6.63 7.13 -0.82
N LEU A 92 -6.53 7.12 0.51
CA LEU A 92 -5.32 6.94 1.30
C LEU A 92 -4.97 5.44 1.47
N PRO A 93 -3.69 5.10 1.69
CA PRO A 93 -3.24 3.71 1.70
C PRO A 93 -3.60 2.99 3.02
N ALA A 94 -4.81 2.42 3.05
CA ALA A 94 -5.30 1.56 4.13
C ALA A 94 -6.05 0.34 3.59
N VAL A 95 -6.31 -0.65 4.45
CA VAL A 95 -7.25 -1.74 4.14
C VAL A 95 -8.67 -1.21 3.97
N ILE A 96 -9.44 -1.81 3.07
CA ILE A 96 -10.77 -1.32 2.71
C ILE A 96 -11.82 -1.95 3.63
N PRO A 97 -12.61 -1.17 4.37
CA PRO A 97 -13.65 -1.71 5.23
C PRO A 97 -14.87 -2.15 4.40
N MET A 98 -15.29 -3.39 4.61
CA MET A 98 -16.44 -4.01 3.94
C MET A 98 -17.70 -3.97 4.80
N GLY A 99 -17.54 -3.97 6.12
CA GLY A 99 -18.65 -3.81 7.05
C GLY A 99 -18.26 -4.01 8.50
N VAL A 100 -19.24 -3.83 9.38
CA VAL A 100 -19.10 -4.01 10.83
C VAL A 100 -20.41 -4.56 11.38
N SER A 101 -20.30 -5.47 12.34
CA SER A 101 -21.42 -5.95 13.14
C SER A 101 -21.25 -5.54 14.59
N ALA A 102 -22.34 -5.41 15.33
CA ALA A 102 -22.29 -5.26 16.79
C ALA A 102 -23.32 -6.19 17.43
N SER A 103 -22.87 -6.92 18.44
CA SER A 103 -23.67 -7.88 19.20
C SER A 103 -24.92 -7.22 19.79
N PRO A 104 -25.99 -7.98 20.09
CA PRO A 104 -27.23 -7.42 20.62
C PRO A 104 -27.08 -6.70 21.97
N ASP A 105 -26.10 -7.07 22.78
CA ASP A 105 -25.74 -6.40 24.03
C ASP A 105 -24.79 -5.21 23.83
N GLY A 106 -24.24 -5.05 22.62
CA GLY A 106 -23.42 -3.91 22.20
C GLY A 106 -21.99 -3.93 22.75
N TYR A 107 -21.51 -5.06 23.27
CA TYR A 107 -20.16 -5.16 23.82
C TYR A 107 -19.12 -5.54 22.77
N ASP A 108 -19.46 -6.49 21.89
CA ASP A 108 -18.53 -7.05 20.92
C ASP A 108 -18.99 -6.74 19.49
N ALA A 109 -18.01 -6.63 18.60
CA ALA A 109 -18.22 -6.35 17.20
C ALA A 109 -17.27 -7.16 16.34
N ILE A 110 -17.69 -7.45 15.12
CA ILE A 110 -16.81 -8.01 14.09
C ILE A 110 -16.68 -6.99 12.97
N LEU A 111 -15.47 -6.45 12.80
CA LEU A 111 -15.07 -5.62 11.68
C LEU A 111 -14.62 -6.52 10.53
N VAL A 112 -15.10 -6.22 9.32
CA VAL A 112 -14.68 -6.91 8.10
C VAL A 112 -13.93 -5.95 7.19
N THR A 113 -12.72 -6.34 6.82
CA THR A 113 -11.92 -5.63 5.83
C THR A 113 -11.57 -6.54 4.66
N ARG A 114 -11.40 -5.96 3.48
CA ARG A 114 -10.89 -6.67 2.32
C ARG A 114 -9.41 -6.97 2.56
N TYR A 115 -9.02 -8.22 2.35
CA TYR A 115 -7.60 -8.58 2.38
C TYR A 115 -6.85 -7.84 1.29
N LEU A 116 -5.66 -7.33 1.62
CA LEU A 116 -4.80 -6.61 0.69
C LEU A 116 -3.95 -7.61 -0.11
N PRO A 117 -4.25 -7.89 -1.39
CA PRO A 117 -3.50 -8.89 -2.17
C PRO A 117 -2.07 -8.43 -2.45
N ASN A 118 -1.17 -9.40 -2.64
CA ASN A 118 0.26 -9.17 -2.93
C ASN A 118 0.95 -8.28 -1.89
N SER A 119 0.49 -8.36 -0.63
CA SER A 119 1.08 -7.65 0.50
C SER A 119 1.78 -8.62 1.45
N LEU A 120 2.78 -8.10 2.15
CA LEU A 120 3.61 -8.85 3.08
C LEU A 120 3.85 -8.02 4.35
N GLN A 121 3.98 -8.71 5.47
CA GLN A 121 4.47 -8.09 6.71
C GLN A 121 5.97 -7.86 6.64
N TYR A 122 6.46 -6.87 7.39
CA TYR A 122 7.87 -6.52 7.43
C TYR A 122 8.77 -7.71 7.81
N ARG A 123 8.36 -8.55 8.77
CA ARG A 123 9.14 -9.74 9.18
C ARG A 123 9.35 -10.69 8.01
N ARG A 124 8.33 -10.92 7.18
CA ARG A 124 8.44 -11.79 6.01
C ARG A 124 9.37 -11.21 4.96
N LEU A 125 9.26 -9.90 4.69
CA LEU A 125 10.14 -9.19 3.76
C LEU A 125 11.60 -9.24 4.20
N LEU A 126 11.85 -9.03 5.49
CA LEU A 126 13.21 -8.88 6.00
C LEU A 126 13.86 -10.18 6.49
N SER A 127 13.07 -11.22 6.82
CA SER A 127 13.61 -12.49 7.33
C SER A 127 14.59 -13.20 6.40
N ARG A 128 14.47 -12.95 5.08
CA ARG A 128 15.31 -13.57 4.04
C ARG A 128 16.53 -12.72 3.66
N VAL A 129 16.67 -11.53 4.23
CA VAL A 129 17.83 -10.66 4.01
C VAL A 129 18.61 -10.49 5.31
N PRO A 130 19.92 -10.21 5.24
CA PRO A 130 20.70 -9.95 6.44
C PRO A 130 20.10 -8.80 7.26
N PRO A 131 19.98 -8.93 8.60
CA PRO A 131 19.62 -7.81 9.44
C PRO A 131 20.76 -6.79 9.35
N GLY A 132 20.43 -5.54 9.04
CA GLY A 132 21.41 -4.47 8.90
C GLY A 132 21.06 -3.48 7.79
N PRO A 133 21.98 -2.55 7.49
CA PRO A 133 21.79 -1.56 6.44
C PRO A 133 21.65 -2.23 5.09
N GLY A 134 20.63 -1.83 4.34
CA GLY A 134 20.34 -2.45 3.06
C GLY A 134 19.18 -1.77 2.38
N TYR A 135 19.18 -1.88 1.05
CA TYR A 135 18.20 -1.24 0.18
C TYR A 135 16.76 -1.54 0.58
N LEU A 136 16.42 -2.80 0.90
CA LEU A 136 15.07 -3.16 1.28
C LEU A 136 14.63 -2.54 2.61
N ARG A 137 15.54 -2.41 3.59
CA ARG A 137 15.25 -1.72 4.85
C ARG A 137 14.95 -0.25 4.57
N ASP A 138 15.79 0.42 3.79
CA ASP A 138 15.59 1.83 3.45
C ASP A 138 14.28 2.06 2.69
N GLN A 139 13.92 1.18 1.77
CA GLN A 139 12.62 1.21 1.07
C GLN A 139 11.43 1.08 2.04
N LEU A 140 11.52 0.22 3.07
CA LEU A 140 10.48 0.11 4.09
C LEU A 140 10.36 1.38 4.93
N LEU A 141 11.49 1.98 5.31
CA LEU A 141 11.50 3.22 6.08
C LEU A 141 10.95 4.41 5.27
N ASP A 142 11.27 4.49 3.98
CA ASP A 142 10.67 5.45 3.03
C ASP A 142 9.15 5.25 2.92
N ALA A 143 8.71 3.98 2.86
CA ALA A 143 7.30 3.62 2.79
C ALA A 143 6.54 4.01 4.07
N MET A 144 7.12 3.77 5.26
CA MET A 144 6.56 4.18 6.55
C MET A 144 6.42 5.71 6.66
N ALA A 145 7.48 6.45 6.29
CA ALA A 145 7.43 7.91 6.28
C ALA A 145 6.35 8.42 5.32
N SER A 146 6.25 7.82 4.13
CA SER A 146 5.24 8.19 3.13
C SER A 146 3.82 7.91 3.64
N LEU A 147 3.57 6.73 4.22
CA LEU A 147 2.28 6.38 4.82
C LEU A 147 1.87 7.41 5.88
N LEU A 148 2.77 7.73 6.82
CA LEU A 148 2.44 8.68 7.88
C LEU A 148 2.15 10.09 7.33
N VAL A 149 2.90 10.55 6.32
CA VAL A 149 2.60 11.82 5.63
C VAL A 149 1.21 11.80 5.00
N GLU A 150 0.83 10.70 4.33
CA GLU A 150 -0.49 10.57 3.70
C GLU A 150 -1.62 10.57 4.75
N LEU A 151 -1.48 9.83 5.86
CA LEU A 151 -2.45 9.83 6.95
C LEU A 151 -2.61 11.23 7.57
N HIS A 152 -1.49 11.90 7.88
CA HIS A 152 -1.51 13.23 8.49
C HIS A 152 -2.11 14.29 7.57
N ARG A 153 -1.87 14.20 6.25
CA ARG A 153 -2.52 15.08 5.25
C ARG A 153 -4.02 14.83 5.17
N GLY A 154 -4.45 13.59 5.37
CA GLY A 154 -5.86 13.21 5.51
C GLY A 154 -6.49 13.58 6.85
N GLY A 155 -5.77 14.24 7.76
CA GLY A 155 -6.29 14.60 9.08
C GLY A 155 -6.39 13.43 10.05
N VAL A 156 -5.70 12.32 9.79
CA VAL A 156 -5.74 11.12 10.64
C VAL A 156 -4.48 11.03 11.50
N TYR A 157 -4.67 11.13 12.81
CA TYR A 157 -3.69 10.75 13.82
C TYR A 157 -3.77 9.25 14.01
N TRP A 158 -2.64 8.55 14.03
CA TRP A 158 -2.61 7.08 14.06
C TRP A 158 -2.52 6.52 15.48
N GLY A 159 -1.63 7.05 16.32
CA GLY A 159 -1.51 6.66 17.73
C GLY A 159 -0.80 5.33 18.02
N ASP A 160 -0.68 4.43 17.04
CA ASP A 160 0.10 3.20 17.13
C ASP A 160 0.86 2.91 15.82
N CYS A 161 1.64 3.91 15.40
CA CYS A 161 2.51 3.87 14.23
C CYS A 161 3.54 2.74 14.36
N SER A 162 3.36 1.62 13.67
CA SER A 162 4.26 0.46 13.83
C SER A 162 4.41 -0.36 12.56
N LEU A 163 5.54 -1.07 12.44
CA LEU A 163 5.76 -2.04 11.36
C LEU A 163 4.79 -3.23 11.46
N ALA A 164 4.29 -3.55 12.65
CA ALA A 164 3.36 -4.65 12.89
C ALA A 164 1.94 -4.33 12.38
N ASN A 165 1.52 -3.07 12.48
CA ASN A 165 0.22 -2.58 12.02
C ASN A 165 0.24 -2.12 10.55
N THR A 166 1.30 -2.51 9.81
CA THR A 166 1.54 -2.11 8.42
C THR A 166 1.71 -3.32 7.51
N LEU A 167 1.04 -3.29 6.36
CA LEU A 167 1.31 -4.18 5.25
C LEU A 167 2.07 -3.47 4.13
N PHE A 168 2.97 -4.19 3.49
CA PHE A 168 3.85 -3.66 2.45
C PHE A 168 3.60 -4.36 1.13
N ARG A 169 3.51 -3.60 0.05
CA ARG A 169 3.37 -4.10 -1.32
C ARG A 169 4.52 -3.58 -2.17
N ARG A 170 5.00 -4.41 -3.10
CA ARG A 170 5.87 -3.90 -4.16
C ARG A 170 5.08 -2.95 -5.05
N ASP A 171 5.69 -1.82 -5.35
CA ASP A 171 5.14 -0.76 -6.20
C ASP A 171 6.22 -0.34 -7.22
N GLY A 172 6.40 -1.17 -8.24
CA GLY A 172 7.45 -1.01 -9.24
C GLY A 172 8.82 -1.30 -8.62
N ASP A 173 9.69 -0.29 -8.62
CA ASP A 173 11.02 -0.27 -8.01
C ASP A 173 10.98 0.16 -6.54
N LYS A 174 9.80 0.39 -5.96
CA LYS A 174 9.62 0.82 -4.56
C LYS A 174 8.74 -0.12 -3.77
N VAL A 175 8.56 0.21 -2.50
CA VAL A 175 7.57 -0.40 -1.61
C VAL A 175 6.56 0.65 -1.17
N GLN A 176 5.27 0.29 -1.16
CA GLN A 176 4.19 1.09 -0.58
C GLN A 176 3.71 0.43 0.71
N ALA A 177 3.54 1.23 1.75
CA ALA A 177 3.00 0.83 3.04
C ALA A 177 1.50 1.12 3.11
N TYR A 178 0.76 0.27 3.82
CA TYR A 178 -0.69 0.36 4.03
C TYR A 178 -1.03 0.18 5.50
N LEU A 179 -1.87 1.06 6.02
CA LEU A 179 -2.46 0.94 7.35
C LEU A 179 -3.42 -0.26 7.40
N VAL A 180 -3.28 -1.10 8.41
CA VAL A 180 -4.15 -2.28 8.61
C VAL A 180 -4.99 -2.16 9.86
N ASP A 181 -4.46 -1.51 10.88
CA ASP A 181 -5.11 -1.36 12.18
C ASP A 181 -5.20 0.12 12.53
N ALA A 182 -6.42 0.62 12.62
CA ALA A 182 -6.73 2.00 12.98
C ALA A 182 -7.45 2.12 14.34
N GLU A 183 -7.36 1.09 15.19
CA GLU A 183 -7.98 1.03 16.53
C GLU A 183 -7.68 2.28 17.38
N THR A 184 -6.43 2.74 17.37
CA THR A 184 -5.97 3.90 18.16
C THR A 184 -6.11 5.23 17.43
N GLY A 185 -6.62 5.22 16.21
CA GLY A 185 -6.65 6.38 15.35
C GLY A 185 -7.68 7.42 15.78
N GLU A 186 -7.44 8.65 15.36
CA GLU A 186 -8.38 9.76 15.49
C GLU A 186 -8.46 10.57 14.20
N GLN A 187 -9.67 10.94 13.80
CA GLN A 187 -9.90 11.81 12.65
C GLN A 187 -10.14 13.26 13.12
N HIS A 188 -9.43 14.19 12.48
CA HIS A 188 -9.52 15.63 12.73
C HIS A 188 -9.64 16.37 11.38
N PRO A 189 -10.22 17.59 11.35
CA PRO A 189 -10.20 18.42 10.13
C PRO A 189 -8.78 18.74 9.65
N SER A 190 -7.85 18.91 10.60
CA SER A 190 -6.42 18.99 10.36
C SER A 190 -5.68 18.63 11.64
N LEU A 191 -4.49 18.02 11.50
CA LEU A 191 -3.65 17.71 12.66
C LEU A 191 -2.81 18.91 13.08
N SER A 192 -2.74 19.14 14.39
CA SER A 192 -1.78 20.05 15.00
C SER A 192 -0.34 19.53 14.88
N ASP A 193 0.64 20.44 14.97
CA ASP A 193 2.06 20.07 14.96
C ASP A 193 2.41 19.12 16.11
N GLY A 194 1.75 19.28 17.27
CA GLY A 194 1.93 18.42 18.44
C GLY A 194 1.44 16.99 18.21
N GLN A 195 0.27 16.81 17.59
CA GLN A 195 -0.23 15.47 17.23
C GLN A 195 0.72 14.77 16.26
N ARG A 196 1.18 15.48 15.21
CA ARG A 196 2.13 14.91 14.25
C ARG A 196 3.49 14.58 14.88
N ALA A 197 3.97 15.43 15.79
CA ALA A 197 5.21 15.17 16.52
C ALA A 197 5.11 13.94 17.43
N TYR A 198 3.97 13.74 18.09
CA TYR A 198 3.73 12.57 18.93
C TYR A 198 3.68 11.28 18.10
N ASP A 199 2.95 11.27 16.98
CA ASP A 199 2.94 10.11 16.07
C ASP A 199 4.34 9.77 15.54
N LEU A 200 5.21 10.77 15.34
CA LEU A 200 6.61 10.56 14.97
C LEU A 200 7.46 9.98 16.10
N ASP A 201 7.22 10.37 17.34
CA ASP A 201 7.88 9.79 18.52
C ASP A 201 7.51 8.31 18.65
N VAL A 202 6.22 8.00 18.58
CA VAL A 202 5.69 6.62 18.58
C VAL A 202 6.25 5.80 17.41
N LEU A 203 6.25 6.36 16.20
CA LEU A 203 6.76 5.68 15.00
C LEU A 203 8.24 5.32 15.15
N VAL A 204 9.08 6.25 15.61
CA VAL A 204 10.52 5.99 15.78
C VAL A 204 10.75 4.89 16.81
N GLU A 205 10.08 4.96 17.96
CA GLU A 205 10.19 3.96 19.02
C GLU A 205 9.77 2.56 18.53
N ASN A 206 8.57 2.46 17.95
CA ASN A 206 8.02 1.20 17.47
C ASN A 206 8.82 0.59 16.29
N VAL A 207 9.33 1.41 15.37
CA VAL A 207 10.20 0.94 14.28
C VAL A 207 11.53 0.44 14.83
N ALA A 208 12.14 1.15 15.79
CA ALA A 208 13.37 0.72 16.43
C ALA A 208 13.19 -0.65 17.09
N PHE A 209 12.12 -0.81 17.88
CA PHE A 209 11.78 -2.10 18.48
C PHE A 209 11.53 -3.19 17.44
N GLY A 210 10.76 -2.91 16.39
CA GLY A 210 10.46 -3.89 15.35
C GLY A 210 11.70 -4.38 14.60
N LEU A 211 12.66 -3.48 14.31
CA LEU A 211 13.92 -3.81 13.66
C LEU A 211 14.88 -4.54 14.60
N ALA A 212 14.98 -4.13 15.87
CA ALA A 212 15.80 -4.80 16.87
C ALA A 212 15.29 -6.21 17.18
N ASP A 213 13.97 -6.38 17.29
CA ASP A 213 13.30 -7.67 17.46
C ASP A 213 13.65 -8.62 16.30
N LEU A 214 13.55 -8.14 15.07
CA LEU A 214 13.93 -8.91 13.89
C LEU A 214 15.42 -9.31 13.91
N ALA A 215 16.31 -8.37 14.25
CA ALA A 215 17.73 -8.66 14.32
C ALA A 215 18.05 -9.70 15.39
N ALA A 216 17.39 -9.64 16.55
CA ALA A 216 17.51 -10.64 17.61
C ALA A 216 17.02 -12.03 17.14
N HIS A 217 15.91 -12.11 16.39
CA HIS A 217 15.42 -13.36 15.80
C HIS A 217 16.38 -13.97 14.77
N GLN A 218 17.29 -13.18 14.21
CA GLN A 218 18.34 -13.62 13.28
C GLN A 218 19.71 -13.76 13.96
N ASP A 219 19.74 -13.87 15.30
CA ASP A 219 20.96 -13.99 16.12
C ASP A 219 21.95 -12.82 15.97
N ARG A 220 21.43 -11.61 15.68
CA ARG A 220 22.19 -10.38 15.43
C ARG A 220 21.77 -9.23 16.36
N ALA A 221 21.61 -9.55 17.65
CA ALA A 221 21.29 -8.55 18.69
C ALA A 221 22.36 -7.45 18.84
N ASP A 222 23.56 -7.66 18.29
CA ASP A 222 24.63 -6.64 18.17
C ASP A 222 24.23 -5.43 17.30
N LEU A 223 23.15 -5.54 16.52
CA LEU A 223 22.67 -4.47 15.63
C LEU A 223 21.62 -3.56 16.27
N PHE A 224 21.42 -3.61 17.60
CA PHE A 224 20.45 -2.76 18.28
C PHE A 224 20.66 -1.26 18.00
N ASP A 225 21.90 -0.78 18.10
CA ASP A 225 22.21 0.64 17.86
C ASP A 225 21.99 1.05 16.39
N ASP A 226 22.22 0.14 15.43
CA ASP A 226 21.91 0.36 14.02
C ASP A 226 20.39 0.39 13.78
N ALA A 227 19.62 -0.48 14.42
CA ALA A 227 18.16 -0.45 14.36
C ALA A 227 17.60 0.89 14.89
N LEU A 228 18.15 1.40 15.99
CA LEU A 228 17.79 2.71 16.55
C LEU A 228 18.14 3.85 15.58
N ALA A 229 19.38 3.89 15.09
CA ALA A 229 19.82 4.91 14.14
C ALA A 229 18.99 4.87 12.84
N ALA A 230 18.66 3.68 12.34
CA ALA A 230 17.79 3.52 11.19
C ALA A 230 16.37 4.05 11.47
N ALA A 231 15.80 3.75 12.63
CA ALA A 231 14.47 4.26 12.99
C ALA A 231 14.43 5.80 13.07
N GLU A 232 15.45 6.44 13.62
CA GLU A 232 15.54 7.91 13.67
C GLU A 232 15.47 8.55 12.27
N THR A 233 16.08 7.92 11.27
CA THR A 233 16.03 8.43 9.88
C THR A 233 14.62 8.43 9.27
N VAL A 234 13.65 7.69 9.82
CA VAL A 234 12.23 7.78 9.40
C VAL A 234 11.67 9.16 9.65
N ARG A 235 12.04 9.79 10.77
CA ARG A 235 11.61 11.15 11.12
C ARG A 235 12.10 12.17 10.11
N ASP A 236 13.36 12.05 9.69
CA ASP A 236 13.95 12.98 8.72
C ASP A 236 13.31 12.81 7.34
N ARG A 237 13.08 11.56 6.90
CA ARG A 237 12.33 11.26 5.67
C ARG A 237 10.94 11.86 5.71
N TYR A 238 10.21 11.69 6.81
CA TYR A 238 8.89 12.29 7.00
C TYR A 238 8.96 13.81 6.88
N ARG A 239 9.90 14.47 7.57
CA ARG A 239 10.02 15.94 7.57
C ARG A 239 10.30 16.47 6.18
N VAL A 240 11.24 15.85 5.45
CA VAL A 240 11.55 16.24 4.07
C VAL A 240 10.32 16.14 3.17
N LEU A 241 9.56 15.04 3.26
CA LEU A 241 8.34 14.87 2.49
C LEU A 241 7.25 15.85 2.90
N TRP A 242 7.03 16.03 4.20
CA TRP A 242 6.04 16.95 4.73
C TRP A 242 6.33 18.39 4.29
N ASP A 243 7.58 18.84 4.45
CA ASP A 243 8.00 20.18 4.06
C ASP A 243 7.86 20.40 2.55
N GLU A 244 8.22 19.43 1.70
CA GLU A 244 8.02 19.58 0.25
C GLU A 244 6.53 19.77 -0.09
N LEU A 245 5.63 19.08 0.60
CA LEU A 245 4.18 19.15 0.38
C LEU A 245 3.54 20.42 0.97
N THR A 246 3.99 20.88 2.13
CA THR A 246 3.34 21.98 2.86
C THR A 246 4.05 23.32 2.75
N ALA A 247 5.27 23.38 2.23
CA ALA A 247 6.00 24.63 2.12
C ALA A 247 5.26 25.66 1.24
N GLU A 248 5.29 26.92 1.68
CA GLU A 248 4.78 28.06 0.93
C GLU A 248 5.94 29.01 0.60
N PRO A 249 6.82 28.63 -0.35
CA PRO A 249 8.01 29.42 -0.65
C PRO A 249 7.63 30.77 -1.23
N GLU A 250 8.39 31.80 -0.87
CA GLU A 250 8.39 33.08 -1.55
C GLU A 250 9.33 33.01 -2.75
N VAL A 251 8.78 33.25 -3.94
CA VAL A 251 9.50 33.24 -5.22
C VAL A 251 9.38 34.61 -5.87
N GLY A 252 10.35 34.97 -6.72
CA GLY A 252 10.24 36.19 -7.53
C GLY A 252 9.04 36.10 -8.49
N GLY A 253 8.38 37.22 -8.77
CA GLY A 253 7.22 37.25 -9.67
C GLY A 253 7.51 36.77 -11.11
N ASP A 254 8.78 36.78 -11.53
CA ASP A 254 9.27 36.30 -12.82
C ASP A 254 9.90 34.89 -12.77
N GLU A 255 9.99 34.25 -11.59
CA GLU A 255 10.61 32.94 -11.39
C GLU A 255 9.71 31.76 -11.80
N ARG A 256 9.15 31.82 -13.01
CA ARG A 256 8.30 30.75 -13.57
C ARG A 256 8.97 29.39 -13.58
N PHE A 257 10.30 29.35 -13.73
CA PHE A 257 11.07 28.12 -13.70
C PHE A 257 11.03 27.45 -12.32
N ALA A 258 11.17 28.22 -11.23
CA ALA A 258 11.12 27.71 -9.86
C ALA A 258 9.75 27.12 -9.54
N MET A 259 8.68 27.82 -9.95
CA MET A 259 7.30 27.34 -9.81
C MET A 259 7.09 26.02 -10.56
N ALA A 260 7.50 25.94 -11.83
CA ALA A 260 7.40 24.72 -12.62
C ALA A 260 8.25 23.57 -12.06
N GLN A 261 9.41 23.87 -11.46
CA GLN A 261 10.25 22.89 -10.80
C GLN A 261 9.59 22.30 -9.56
N ARG A 262 8.92 23.14 -8.74
CA ARG A 262 8.14 22.66 -7.58
C ARG A 262 7.03 21.70 -8.01
N VAL A 263 6.23 22.08 -9.01
CA VAL A 263 5.18 21.20 -9.56
C VAL A 263 5.76 19.87 -10.06
N ARG A 264 6.90 19.91 -10.77
CA ARG A 264 7.57 18.68 -11.21
C ARG A 264 8.00 17.80 -10.05
N ARG A 265 8.62 18.35 -8.99
CA ARG A 265 9.01 17.57 -7.82
C ARG A 265 7.82 16.92 -7.12
N LEU A 266 6.70 17.63 -6.99
CA LEU A 266 5.46 17.08 -6.42
C LEU A 266 4.92 15.92 -7.27
N ASN A 267 4.92 16.08 -8.59
CA ASN A 267 4.53 15.02 -9.53
C ASN A 267 5.50 13.83 -9.47
N ASP A 268 6.81 14.06 -9.34
CA ASP A 268 7.82 13.00 -9.22
C ASP A 268 7.68 12.20 -7.91
N LEU A 269 7.12 12.83 -6.86
CA LEU A 269 6.71 12.17 -5.62
C LEU A 269 5.38 11.40 -5.76
N GLY A 270 4.65 11.61 -6.85
CA GLY A 270 3.39 10.97 -7.20
C GLY A 270 2.13 11.77 -6.81
N PHE A 271 2.28 13.01 -6.36
CA PHE A 271 1.16 13.88 -5.98
C PHE A 271 0.67 14.70 -7.16
N ALA A 272 -0.65 14.70 -7.38
CA ALA A 272 -1.26 15.59 -8.36
C ALA A 272 -1.48 16.98 -7.75
N VAL A 273 -1.12 18.01 -8.51
CA VAL A 273 -1.41 19.41 -8.16
C VAL A 273 -2.80 19.77 -8.69
N ASP A 274 -3.70 20.14 -7.78
CA ASP A 274 -5.07 20.57 -8.11
C ASP A 274 -5.13 22.07 -8.37
N GLU A 275 -4.57 22.85 -7.45
CA GLU A 275 -4.58 24.32 -7.52
C GLU A 275 -3.21 24.90 -7.16
N ILE A 276 -2.83 25.96 -7.87
CA ILE A 276 -1.69 26.81 -7.52
C ILE A 276 -2.22 28.22 -7.25
N GLN A 277 -2.03 28.70 -6.03
CA GLN A 277 -2.37 30.07 -5.65
C GLN A 277 -1.10 30.89 -5.51
N LEU A 278 -1.06 32.04 -6.19
CA LEU A 278 0.05 32.99 -6.17
C LEU A 278 -0.38 34.23 -5.41
N ILE A 279 0.14 34.41 -4.20
CA ILE A 279 -0.22 35.52 -3.32
C ILE A 279 0.88 36.58 -3.38
N PRO A 280 0.59 37.84 -3.76
CA PRO A 280 1.59 38.90 -3.75
C PRO A 280 2.19 39.09 -2.36
N GLY A 281 3.52 39.03 -2.27
CA GLY A 281 4.29 39.33 -1.06
C GLY A 281 4.81 40.77 -1.05
N GLU A 282 5.49 41.15 0.03
CA GLU A 282 6.18 42.43 0.10
C GLU A 282 7.41 42.43 -0.82
N GLY A 283 7.77 43.58 -1.41
CA GLY A 283 9.00 43.72 -2.20
C GLY A 283 8.97 43.08 -3.60
N GLY A 284 7.81 42.72 -4.15
CA GLY A 284 7.69 42.17 -5.50
C GLY A 284 7.85 40.64 -5.59
N GLY A 285 7.98 39.97 -4.44
CA GLY A 285 7.88 38.52 -4.33
C GLY A 285 6.43 38.02 -4.41
N VAL A 286 6.28 36.72 -4.58
CA VAL A 286 5.01 36.01 -4.63
C VAL A 286 5.14 34.76 -3.77
N ARG A 287 4.24 34.59 -2.80
CA ARG A 287 4.10 33.36 -2.03
C ARG A 287 3.30 32.35 -2.85
N MET A 288 3.90 31.20 -3.11
CA MET A 288 3.27 30.12 -3.86
C MET A 288 2.66 29.10 -2.89
N LYS A 289 1.33 28.97 -2.90
CA LYS A 289 0.61 27.87 -2.23
C LYS A 289 0.20 26.83 -3.27
N VAL A 290 0.36 25.56 -2.94
CA VAL A 290 0.00 24.45 -3.83
C VAL A 290 -0.97 23.53 -3.09
N ALA A 291 -2.16 23.34 -3.64
CA ALA A 291 -3.08 22.32 -3.18
C ALA A 291 -2.74 21.02 -3.92
N VAL A 292 -2.31 20.01 -3.16
CA VAL A 292 -2.02 18.66 -3.65
C VAL A 292 -3.13 17.70 -3.22
N THR A 293 -3.47 16.73 -4.07
CA THR A 293 -4.47 15.69 -3.79
C THR A 293 -3.81 14.38 -3.34
N ASN A 294 -4.44 13.23 -3.57
CA ASN A 294 -3.89 11.93 -3.27
C ASN A 294 -2.67 11.59 -4.15
N ARG A 295 -1.91 10.59 -3.70
CA ARG A 295 -0.68 10.15 -4.36
C ARG A 295 -0.96 9.18 -5.53
N ARG A 296 -1.68 9.66 -6.54
CA ARG A 296 -2.10 8.87 -7.72
C ARG A 296 -1.83 9.56 -9.05
N PHE A 297 -0.87 10.48 -9.10
CA PHE A 297 -0.61 11.28 -10.30
C PHE A 297 -0.30 10.42 -11.54
N HIS A 298 0.67 9.52 -11.44
CA HIS A 298 1.04 8.61 -12.52
C HIS A 298 -0.01 7.53 -12.74
N ALA A 299 -0.60 6.99 -11.66
CA ALA A 299 -1.65 5.97 -11.77
C ALA A 299 -2.86 6.47 -12.57
N ASN A 300 -3.33 7.69 -12.29
CA ASN A 300 -4.46 8.29 -12.99
C ASN A 300 -4.13 8.59 -14.46
N GLU A 301 -2.90 9.04 -14.75
CA GLU A 301 -2.47 9.30 -16.13
C GLU A 301 -2.34 8.01 -16.95
N LEU A 302 -1.80 6.94 -16.35
CA LEU A 302 -1.75 5.63 -17.00
C LEU A 302 -3.15 5.09 -17.29
N GLU A 303 -4.06 5.17 -16.32
CA GLU A 303 -5.45 4.73 -16.48
C GLU A 303 -6.16 5.54 -17.58
N ARG A 304 -5.95 6.86 -17.63
CA ARG A 304 -6.49 7.72 -18.68
C ARG A 304 -5.99 7.34 -20.08
N LEU A 305 -4.71 7.01 -20.21
CA LEU A 305 -4.08 6.71 -21.50
C LEU A 305 -4.33 5.27 -21.99
N THR A 306 -4.57 4.33 -21.08
CA THR A 306 -4.53 2.90 -21.40
C THR A 306 -5.72 2.09 -20.87
N GLY A 307 -6.53 2.66 -19.99
CA GLY A 307 -7.55 1.97 -19.22
C GLY A 307 -7.00 0.98 -18.17
N ARG A 308 -5.68 1.01 -17.91
CA ARG A 308 -5.03 0.09 -16.96
C ARG A 308 -4.86 0.75 -15.60
N ARG A 309 -5.26 0.03 -14.56
CA ARG A 309 -5.01 0.39 -13.16
C ARG A 309 -3.69 -0.21 -12.72
N ALA A 310 -2.90 0.59 -12.02
CA ALA A 310 -1.64 0.20 -11.40
C ALA A 310 -1.44 1.01 -10.11
N LEU A 311 -0.48 0.60 -9.29
CA LEU A 311 0.03 1.43 -8.20
C LEU A 311 0.87 2.60 -8.76
N GLU A 312 1.21 3.58 -7.93
CA GLU A 312 1.82 4.84 -8.39
C GLU A 312 3.23 4.64 -8.95
N GLY A 313 4.09 3.90 -8.25
CA GLY A 313 5.43 3.52 -8.71
C GLY A 313 5.41 2.63 -9.95
N GLN A 314 4.52 1.64 -9.99
CA GLN A 314 4.25 0.81 -11.17
C GLN A 314 3.88 1.70 -12.37
N ALA A 315 2.91 2.59 -12.18
CA ALA A 315 2.44 3.48 -13.24
C ALA A 315 3.53 4.40 -13.77
N ARG A 316 4.40 4.92 -12.89
CA ARG A 316 5.57 5.71 -13.28
C ARG A 316 6.49 4.94 -14.23
N LEU A 317 6.80 3.68 -13.92
CA LEU A 317 7.63 2.83 -14.78
C LEU A 317 6.94 2.54 -16.13
N LEU A 318 5.66 2.20 -16.10
CA LEU A 318 4.88 1.91 -17.31
C LEU A 318 4.74 3.15 -18.22
N LEU A 319 4.54 4.34 -17.65
CA LEU A 319 4.48 5.59 -18.42
C LEU A 319 5.83 5.94 -19.06
N ASN A 320 6.94 5.60 -18.41
CA ASN A 320 8.26 5.79 -19.01
C ASN A 320 8.47 4.86 -20.20
N ASP A 321 8.09 3.59 -20.09
CA ASP A 321 8.14 2.62 -21.20
C ASP A 321 7.22 3.03 -22.36
N LEU A 322 6.01 3.52 -22.06
CA LEU A 322 5.07 4.08 -23.05
C LEU A 322 5.70 5.25 -23.81
N ARG A 323 6.34 6.20 -23.10
CA ARG A 323 7.00 7.35 -23.73
C ARG A 323 8.19 6.94 -24.60
N GLU A 324 8.98 5.96 -24.15
CA GLU A 324 10.09 5.39 -24.94
C GLU A 324 9.56 4.78 -26.25
N TYR A 325 8.48 4.00 -26.16
CA TYR A 325 7.82 3.41 -27.33
C TYR A 325 7.24 4.47 -28.27
N GLY A 326 6.56 5.49 -27.74
CA GLY A 326 6.03 6.62 -28.52
C GLY A 326 7.13 7.33 -29.30
N ALA A 327 8.25 7.67 -28.65
CA ALA A 327 9.39 8.32 -29.30
C ALA A 327 10.05 7.43 -30.37
N TRP A 328 10.03 6.11 -30.20
CA TRP A 328 10.49 5.17 -31.24
C TRP A 328 9.55 5.16 -32.44
N LEU A 329 8.23 5.12 -32.22
CA LEU A 329 7.23 5.14 -33.29
C LEU A 329 7.28 6.43 -34.10
N GLU A 330 7.34 7.60 -33.46
CA GLU A 330 7.42 8.89 -34.16
C GLU A 330 8.60 8.94 -35.13
N ARG A 331 9.76 8.38 -34.73
CA ARG A 331 10.93 8.27 -35.60
C ARG A 331 10.71 7.29 -36.76
N ALA A 332 10.01 6.19 -36.53
CA ALA A 332 9.75 5.18 -37.56
C ALA A 332 8.71 5.64 -38.59
N GLU A 333 7.68 6.37 -38.16
CA GLU A 333 6.55 6.80 -38.99
C GLU A 333 6.74 8.21 -39.58
N GLY A 334 7.68 8.99 -39.04
CA GLY A 334 8.07 10.29 -39.57
C GLY A 334 7.06 11.41 -39.28
N HIS A 335 6.13 11.21 -38.35
CA HIS A 335 5.22 12.24 -37.86
C HIS A 335 5.07 12.17 -36.33
N PRO A 336 4.76 13.29 -35.66
CA PRO A 336 4.45 13.30 -34.24
C PRO A 336 3.22 12.46 -33.90
N LEU A 337 3.19 11.89 -32.70
CA LEU A 337 2.06 11.16 -32.14
C LEU A 337 1.60 11.88 -30.87
N THR A 338 0.29 11.94 -30.66
CA THR A 338 -0.22 12.35 -29.35
C THR A 338 0.07 11.26 -28.32
N LEU A 339 0.21 11.65 -27.05
CA LEU A 339 0.46 10.70 -25.97
C LEU A 339 -0.69 9.66 -25.84
N VAL A 340 -1.92 10.05 -26.19
CA VAL A 340 -3.09 9.15 -26.22
C VAL A 340 -2.94 8.08 -27.29
N GLU A 341 -2.59 8.45 -28.53
CA GLU A 341 -2.35 7.49 -29.61
C GLU A 341 -1.20 6.54 -29.29
N ALA A 342 -0.10 7.08 -28.73
CA ALA A 342 1.03 6.28 -28.27
C ALA A 342 0.61 5.30 -27.17
N GLY A 343 -0.22 5.74 -26.21
CA GLY A 343 -0.70 4.91 -25.10
C GLY A 343 -1.63 3.78 -25.53
N GLU A 344 -2.62 4.06 -26.38
CA GLU A 344 -3.51 3.03 -26.92
C GLU A 344 -2.72 1.96 -27.69
N ARG A 345 -1.77 2.41 -28.51
CA ARG A 345 -0.96 1.53 -29.35
C ARG A 345 0.03 0.71 -28.53
N TRP A 346 0.75 1.33 -27.60
CA TRP A 346 1.64 0.65 -26.66
C TRP A 346 0.89 -0.40 -25.83
N ASN A 347 -0.28 -0.06 -25.28
CA ASN A 347 -1.09 -1.01 -24.52
C ASN A 347 -1.49 -2.22 -25.36
N ARG A 348 -1.86 -2.00 -26.62
CA ARG A 348 -2.31 -3.05 -27.54
C ARG A 348 -1.16 -3.95 -28.02
N GLU A 349 -0.03 -3.36 -28.36
CA GLU A 349 1.08 -4.00 -29.08
C GLU A 349 2.22 -4.47 -28.16
N VAL A 350 2.39 -3.86 -27.00
CA VAL A 350 3.50 -4.13 -26.06
C VAL A 350 2.97 -4.68 -24.74
N LEU A 351 2.22 -3.87 -23.97
CA LEU A 351 1.85 -4.22 -22.60
C LEU A 351 0.95 -5.46 -22.55
N ARG A 352 -0.20 -5.47 -23.25
CA ARG A 352 -1.16 -6.57 -23.18
C ARG A 352 -0.54 -7.92 -23.62
N PRO A 353 0.23 -8.01 -24.72
CA PRO A 353 0.95 -9.24 -25.06
C PRO A 353 1.95 -9.70 -24.00
N ALA A 354 2.69 -8.77 -23.37
CA ALA A 354 3.64 -9.12 -22.30
C ALA A 354 2.92 -9.64 -21.05
N LEU A 355 1.83 -8.96 -20.63
CA LEU A 355 1.03 -9.40 -19.49
C LEU A 355 0.42 -10.79 -19.70
N GLU A 356 -0.02 -11.12 -20.92
CA GLU A 356 -0.54 -12.46 -21.22
C GLU A 356 0.52 -13.56 -21.02
N GLN A 357 1.77 -13.29 -21.41
CA GLN A 357 2.88 -14.23 -21.19
C GLN A 357 3.21 -14.35 -19.69
N LEU A 358 3.23 -13.23 -18.98
CA LEU A 358 3.56 -13.19 -17.54
C LEU A 358 2.53 -13.90 -16.65
N ARG A 359 1.26 -14.02 -17.08
CA ARG A 359 0.25 -14.80 -16.35
C ARG A 359 0.65 -16.25 -16.10
N SER A 360 1.49 -16.82 -16.98
CA SER A 360 1.97 -18.19 -16.84
C SER A 360 2.88 -18.39 -15.62
N VAL A 361 3.59 -17.34 -15.18
CA VAL A 361 4.52 -17.40 -14.04
C VAL A 361 3.98 -16.75 -12.77
N THR A 362 3.06 -15.81 -12.88
CA THR A 362 2.46 -15.15 -11.70
C THR A 362 1.35 -15.97 -11.04
N GLY A 363 0.84 -17.01 -11.72
CA GLY A 363 -0.35 -17.73 -11.30
C GLY A 363 -1.62 -16.87 -11.32
N ARG A 364 -2.73 -17.40 -10.79
CA ARG A 364 -4.05 -16.73 -10.82
C ARG A 364 -4.14 -15.49 -9.91
N SER A 365 -3.33 -15.41 -8.86
CA SER A 365 -3.44 -14.37 -7.83
C SER A 365 -2.27 -13.37 -7.85
N GLY A 366 -1.26 -13.58 -8.69
CA GLY A 366 -0.08 -12.72 -8.74
C GLY A 366 -0.30 -11.43 -9.51
N ASP A 367 0.47 -10.41 -9.13
CA ASP A 367 0.44 -9.09 -9.76
C ASP A 367 1.22 -9.08 -11.08
N THR A 368 0.52 -9.24 -12.21
CA THR A 368 1.15 -9.21 -13.54
C THR A 368 1.75 -7.85 -13.90
N ILE A 369 1.23 -6.75 -13.34
CA ILE A 369 1.80 -5.42 -13.58
C ILE A 369 3.16 -5.33 -12.89
N GLN A 370 3.24 -5.79 -11.64
CA GLN A 370 4.52 -5.87 -10.94
C GLN A 370 5.52 -6.78 -11.67
N ALA A 371 5.08 -7.93 -12.19
CA ALA A 371 5.95 -8.79 -13.00
C ALA A 371 6.45 -8.08 -14.27
N TYR A 372 5.62 -7.24 -14.90
CA TYR A 372 6.08 -6.41 -16.02
C TYR A 372 7.12 -5.37 -15.59
N CYS A 373 6.94 -4.73 -14.42
CA CYS A 373 7.96 -3.85 -13.84
C CYS A 373 9.29 -4.59 -13.63
N ASP A 374 9.26 -5.82 -13.13
CA ASP A 374 10.46 -6.64 -12.93
C ASP A 374 11.15 -7.01 -14.27
N VAL A 375 10.37 -7.19 -15.34
CA VAL A 375 10.90 -7.36 -16.70
C VAL A 375 11.59 -6.08 -17.19
N LEU A 376 11.01 -4.91 -16.93
CA LEU A 376 11.64 -3.62 -17.29
C LEU A 376 12.95 -3.41 -16.53
N GLU A 377 13.01 -3.77 -15.25
CA GLU A 377 14.25 -3.76 -14.47
C GLU A 377 15.29 -4.74 -15.04
N THR A 378 14.85 -5.95 -15.42
CA THR A 378 15.70 -6.94 -16.09
C THR A 378 16.25 -6.42 -17.41
N LYS A 379 15.43 -5.71 -18.22
CA LYS A 379 15.85 -5.05 -19.46
C LYS A 379 16.94 -4.03 -19.18
N TRP A 380 16.77 -3.20 -18.16
CA TRP A 380 17.75 -2.17 -17.78
C TRP A 380 19.09 -2.79 -17.35
N LEU A 381 19.08 -3.70 -16.37
CA LEU A 381 20.28 -4.36 -15.85
C LEU A 381 21.06 -5.12 -16.94
N ARG A 382 20.36 -5.80 -17.84
CA ARG A 382 21.00 -6.52 -18.95
C ARG A 382 21.55 -5.58 -20.02
N SER A 383 20.83 -4.50 -20.31
CA SER A 383 21.31 -3.47 -21.26
C SER A 383 22.56 -2.77 -20.76
N GLU A 384 22.62 -2.46 -19.46
CA GLU A 384 23.79 -1.89 -18.81
C GLU A 384 25.00 -2.81 -18.95
N ARG A 385 24.85 -4.10 -18.59
CA ARG A 385 25.92 -5.11 -18.71
C ARG A 385 26.38 -5.34 -20.16
N ALA A 386 25.46 -5.26 -21.11
CA ALA A 386 25.76 -5.44 -22.53
C ALA A 386 26.31 -4.18 -23.20
N GLY A 387 26.24 -3.01 -22.55
CA GLY A 387 26.58 -1.71 -23.14
C GLY A 387 25.67 -1.29 -24.32
N ARG A 388 24.50 -1.91 -24.45
CA ARG A 388 23.51 -1.64 -25.52
C ARG A 388 22.12 -2.11 -25.10
N ASP A 389 21.07 -1.57 -25.70
CA ASP A 389 19.72 -2.07 -25.47
C ASP A 389 19.57 -3.53 -25.93
N VAL A 390 19.12 -4.40 -25.02
CA VAL A 390 18.83 -5.81 -25.32
C VAL A 390 17.41 -6.01 -25.85
N GLY A 391 16.52 -5.04 -25.65
CA GLY A 391 15.12 -5.07 -26.05
C GLY A 391 14.22 -5.87 -25.10
N LEU A 392 12.92 -5.55 -25.14
CA LEU A 392 11.91 -6.13 -24.22
C LEU A 392 11.79 -7.65 -24.35
N ARG A 393 11.83 -8.21 -25.57
CA ARG A 393 11.70 -9.65 -25.79
C ARG A 393 12.78 -10.44 -25.06
N ALA A 394 14.04 -10.03 -25.21
CA ALA A 394 15.16 -10.71 -24.57
C ALA A 394 15.11 -10.59 -23.03
N ALA A 395 14.59 -9.48 -22.51
CA ALA A 395 14.36 -9.29 -21.08
C ALA A 395 13.23 -10.17 -20.55
N LEU A 396 12.13 -10.29 -21.30
CA LEU A 396 10.99 -11.12 -20.95
C LEU A 396 11.36 -12.60 -20.93
N ASP A 397 12.05 -13.09 -21.97
CA ASP A 397 12.53 -14.47 -22.04
C ASP A 397 13.47 -14.76 -20.86
N ALA A 398 14.40 -13.84 -20.57
CA ALA A 398 15.30 -13.95 -19.43
C ALA A 398 14.61 -13.98 -18.06
N TYR A 399 13.54 -13.20 -17.88
CA TYR A 399 12.77 -13.18 -16.64
C TYR A 399 11.98 -14.48 -16.48
N LEU A 400 11.34 -14.95 -17.56
CA LEU A 400 10.61 -16.21 -17.57
C LEU A 400 11.53 -17.41 -17.26
N ASP A 401 12.75 -17.42 -17.81
CA ASP A 401 13.74 -18.48 -17.52
C ASP A 401 14.10 -18.58 -16.03
N VAL A 402 14.08 -17.46 -15.30
CA VAL A 402 14.34 -17.42 -13.85
C VAL A 402 13.10 -17.81 -13.06
N MET A 403 11.92 -17.34 -13.46
CA MET A 403 10.67 -17.51 -12.69
C MET A 403 9.95 -18.84 -12.94
N LEU A 404 10.04 -19.44 -14.13
CA LEU A 404 9.38 -20.72 -14.45
C LEU A 404 9.84 -21.89 -13.56
N PRO A 405 11.14 -22.04 -13.23
CA PRO A 405 11.59 -23.04 -12.26
C PRO A 405 11.06 -22.80 -10.84
N GLU A 406 10.87 -21.54 -10.42
CA GLU A 406 10.33 -21.19 -9.11
C GLU A 406 8.81 -21.43 -9.04
N ALA A 407 8.07 -21.08 -10.10
CA ALA A 407 6.62 -21.28 -10.19
C ALA A 407 6.20 -22.76 -10.25
N ASN A 408 7.10 -23.64 -10.73
CA ASN A 408 6.89 -25.09 -10.76
C ASN A 408 7.27 -25.82 -9.48
N GLN A 409 7.83 -25.12 -8.49
CA GLN A 409 7.95 -25.68 -7.14
C GLN A 409 6.55 -25.64 -6.50
N PRO A 410 6.11 -26.72 -5.83
CA PRO A 410 4.86 -26.66 -5.08
C PRO A 410 4.96 -25.47 -4.14
N ALA A 411 3.99 -24.55 -4.21
CA ALA A 411 3.91 -23.43 -3.28
C ALA A 411 4.07 -24.03 -1.88
N ALA A 412 5.22 -23.77 -1.26
CA ALA A 412 5.48 -24.25 0.07
C ALA A 412 4.47 -23.53 0.94
N ILE A 413 3.36 -24.22 1.24
CA ILE A 413 2.56 -23.95 2.43
C ILE A 413 3.49 -24.41 3.55
N GLU A 414 4.49 -23.58 3.85
CA GLU A 414 5.36 -23.78 4.99
C GLU A 414 4.76 -23.00 6.17
N PRO A 415 4.68 -23.67 7.33
CA PRO A 415 3.76 -23.39 8.42
C PRO A 415 3.87 -22.01 9.06
#